data_AF-A0A830HA87-F1
#
_entry.id   AF-A0A830HA87-F1
#
_cell.length_a   1.000
_cell.length_b   1.000
_cell.length_c   1.000
_cell.angle_alpha   90.00
_cell.angle_beta   90.00
_cell.angle_gamma   90.00
#
_symmetry.space_group_name_H-M   'P 1'
#
loop_
_entity.id
_entity.type
_entity.pdbx_description
1 polymer ?
#
loop_
_entity_poly.entity_id
_entity_poly.type
_entity_poly.pdbx_seq_one_letter_code
_entity_poly.pdbx_strand_id
1 'polypeptide(L)'
;MASSKPQPPPGPGDDEGEGELSFAVGKNSMNGDVEDDDVEAFSPRARARRSCCGARRPFCCRISYMCVLSRSCTLLFTLGLLVMIAWFIILHLIIRQSPNYNLVSDPEAIKGNNATTQYNWPVFVTARKLIEMQEAEEFPLGVTVLDARPKPNAFTRFGPAGTSVHGSARAYWTDFAANGGILKSDEQLVTLFEQRGVSPGRPVVVYGAWTEGWGEEGRVYWQLAYLGHVNVSILYGGIYAWNEHCRDHGGDCGRFASSTDEKKKIADPAGKFVAKANNTLRVSFNDVVWLDEMQSNDTRAVIMDARNGNEYDGATPYGSTYGGHIPRALSFPWKSVFDSDGSGNIASPEAIWTAIRSSPGAPSNLPPTFANLTQAARTTRYIAVSYCTGGVRSAFLFATLTWMPWPGIVSNYDGSWWEYSKQSFTGGS
;
A
#
# COMPACT_ATOMS: atom_id res chain seq x y z
N MET A 1 49.72 24.83 -16.65
CA MET A 1 48.73 25.70 -15.98
C MET A 1 47.45 25.62 -16.79
N ALA A 2 46.25 25.37 -16.26
CA ALA A 2 45.86 24.85 -14.95
C ALA A 2 44.59 23.98 -15.14
N SER A 3 44.36 23.00 -14.26
CA SER A 3 43.19 22.12 -14.32
C SER A 3 42.02 22.72 -13.54
N SER A 4 40.85 22.81 -14.15
CA SER A 4 39.59 23.17 -13.47
C SER A 4 38.68 21.94 -13.35
N LYS A 5 38.67 21.30 -12.18
CA LYS A 5 37.62 20.34 -11.82
C LYS A 5 36.31 21.10 -11.52
N PRO A 6 35.13 20.59 -11.92
CA PRO A 6 33.86 21.13 -11.44
C PRO A 6 33.67 20.80 -9.95
N GLN A 7 33.08 21.73 -9.19
CA GLN A 7 32.73 21.52 -7.78
C GLN A 7 31.41 20.74 -7.63
N PRO A 8 31.24 19.97 -6.53
CA PRO A 8 29.95 19.34 -6.20
C PRO A 8 28.92 20.38 -5.71
N PRO A 9 27.61 20.10 -5.84
CA PRO A 9 26.55 20.99 -5.36
C PRO A 9 26.51 21.07 -3.81
N PRO A 10 25.97 22.15 -3.24
CA PRO A 10 25.82 22.30 -1.79
C PRO A 10 24.81 21.30 -1.23
N GLY A 11 25.08 20.81 -0.01
CA GLY A 11 24.14 19.99 0.74
C GLY A 11 22.95 20.79 1.27
N PRO A 12 21.84 20.14 1.66
CA PRO A 12 20.71 20.81 2.29
C PRO A 12 21.14 21.33 3.67
N GLY A 13 20.83 22.60 3.95
CA GLY A 13 20.98 23.20 5.26
C GLY A 13 19.77 22.91 6.14
N ASP A 14 20.02 22.77 7.44
CA ASP A 14 18.99 22.70 8.47
C ASP A 14 18.37 24.09 8.70
N ASP A 15 17.05 24.15 8.88
CA ASP A 15 16.38 25.25 9.60
C ASP A 15 15.03 24.75 10.13
N GLU A 16 14.91 24.68 11.46
CA GLU A 16 13.64 24.54 12.17
C GLU A 16 13.02 25.93 12.38
N GLY A 17 11.69 26.04 12.34
CA GLY A 17 11.03 27.34 12.56
C GLY A 17 9.51 27.28 12.51
N GLU A 18 8.88 26.87 13.61
CA GLU A 18 7.44 27.07 13.79
C GLU A 18 7.09 28.56 13.90
N GLY A 19 5.95 28.96 13.35
CA GLY A 19 5.48 30.34 13.37
C GLY A 19 3.95 30.42 13.41
N GLU A 20 3.39 30.62 14.60
CA GLU A 20 1.95 30.81 14.78
C GLU A 20 1.45 32.12 14.12
N LEU A 21 0.38 32.02 13.34
CA LEU A 21 -0.31 33.17 12.76
C LEU A 21 -1.25 33.81 13.79
N SER A 22 -0.77 34.86 14.47
CA SER A 22 -1.61 35.77 15.26
C SER A 22 -1.94 37.04 14.46
N PHE A 23 -3.20 37.17 14.04
CA PHE A 23 -3.70 38.40 13.41
C PHE A 23 -4.26 39.36 14.47
N ALA A 24 -3.58 40.50 14.65
CA ALA A 24 -4.11 41.63 15.40
C ALA A 24 -4.99 42.51 14.51
N VAL A 25 -6.19 42.88 14.98
CA VAL A 25 -6.95 44.03 14.46
C VAL A 25 -7.27 44.96 15.62
N GLY A 26 -7.03 46.25 15.38
CA GLY A 26 -7.03 47.29 16.41
C GLY A 26 -8.42 47.78 16.85
N LYS A 27 -8.38 48.52 17.96
CA LYS A 27 -9.50 49.19 18.64
C LYS A 27 -10.31 50.10 17.71
N ASN A 28 -11.61 50.19 17.98
CA ASN A 28 -12.29 51.49 18.00
C ASN A 28 -13.42 51.48 19.05
N SER A 29 -13.66 52.63 19.66
CA SER A 29 -14.54 52.82 20.83
C SER A 29 -15.93 53.34 20.45
N MET A 30 -16.96 52.98 21.22
CA MET A 30 -18.07 53.89 21.57
C MET A 30 -18.59 53.57 22.99
N ASN A 31 -19.07 54.62 23.67
CA ASN A 31 -19.53 54.58 25.06
C ASN A 31 -21.00 54.15 25.20
N GLY A 32 -21.43 53.82 26.42
CA GLY A 32 -22.83 53.54 26.75
C GLY A 32 -23.02 53.01 28.18
N ASP A 33 -22.76 53.89 29.16
CA ASP A 33 -23.33 54.04 30.52
C ASP A 33 -24.01 52.84 31.23
N VAL A 34 -23.72 52.67 32.54
CA VAL A 34 -24.68 52.79 33.67
C VAL A 34 -24.00 52.52 35.03
N GLU A 35 -24.04 53.56 35.87
CA GLU A 35 -24.15 53.65 37.34
C GLU A 35 -23.17 52.95 38.34
N ASP A 36 -22.78 53.79 39.31
CA ASP A 36 -21.97 53.61 40.53
C ASP A 36 -22.52 52.51 41.50
N ASP A 37 -21.76 52.00 42.49
CA ASP A 37 -21.50 52.70 43.76
C ASP A 37 -20.40 52.07 44.68
N ASP A 38 -19.91 52.93 45.57
CA ASP A 38 -19.31 52.72 46.90
C ASP A 38 -17.83 52.30 47.18
N VAL A 39 -17.18 53.24 47.89
CA VAL A 39 -15.79 53.37 48.38
C VAL A 39 -15.90 53.57 49.92
N GLU A 40 -15.02 53.16 50.84
CA GLU A 40 -13.56 53.17 50.85
C GLU A 40 -12.93 51.96 51.59
N ALA A 41 -12.35 52.16 52.78
CA ALA A 41 -11.60 51.20 53.59
C ALA A 41 -11.68 51.55 55.09
N PHE A 42 -11.21 50.65 55.96
CA PHE A 42 -10.08 50.88 56.91
C PHE A 42 -10.04 49.84 58.07
N SER A 43 -8.81 49.46 58.43
CA SER A 43 -8.48 48.85 59.74
C SER A 43 -8.19 49.96 60.79
N PRO A 44 -8.13 49.74 62.13
CA PRO A 44 -7.03 48.96 62.73
C PRO A 44 -7.17 48.35 64.17
N ARG A 45 -6.19 47.51 64.54
CA ARG A 45 -5.54 47.34 65.88
C ARG A 45 -6.31 46.84 67.14
N ALA A 46 -6.21 45.52 67.37
CA ALA A 46 -5.50 44.86 68.48
C ALA A 46 -5.50 45.40 69.95
N ARG A 47 -6.01 44.57 70.89
CA ARG A 47 -5.38 44.09 72.17
C ARG A 47 -6.27 42.98 72.80
N ALA A 48 -5.78 41.77 73.11
CA ALA A 48 -5.19 41.32 74.39
C ALA A 48 -6.13 41.54 75.62
N ARG A 49 -6.45 40.57 76.51
CA ARG A 49 -5.85 39.25 76.91
C ARG A 49 -6.85 38.44 77.80
N ARG A 50 -6.80 37.09 77.75
CA ARG A 50 -7.12 36.07 78.82
C ARG A 50 -8.55 36.10 79.47
N SER A 51 -9.24 34.99 79.74
CA SER A 51 -8.90 33.91 80.69
C SER A 51 -9.79 32.65 80.53
N CYS A 52 -9.56 31.59 81.33
CA CYS A 52 -9.99 30.21 81.08
C CYS A 52 -11.39 29.76 81.62
N CYS A 53 -11.79 28.57 81.16
CA CYS A 53 -12.67 27.54 81.77
C CYS A 53 -14.21 27.57 81.53
N GLY A 54 -14.72 26.48 80.92
CA GLY A 54 -16.16 26.16 80.83
C GLY A 54 -16.51 24.92 79.97
N ALA A 55 -16.63 23.75 80.61
CA ALA A 55 -17.42 22.54 80.25
C ALA A 55 -17.49 21.95 78.79
N ARG A 56 -17.02 20.69 78.68
CA ARG A 56 -17.49 19.47 77.94
C ARG A 56 -18.21 19.53 76.55
N ARG A 57 -17.81 18.56 75.70
CA ARG A 57 -18.22 18.20 74.30
C ARG A 57 -19.66 17.59 74.19
N PRO A 58 -20.20 17.15 73.01
CA PRO A 58 -19.64 17.09 71.63
C PRO A 58 -20.57 17.47 70.44
N PHE A 59 -19.96 17.78 69.28
CA PHE A 59 -20.59 17.56 67.96
C PHE A 59 -19.50 17.24 66.90
N CYS A 60 -19.45 15.99 66.43
CA CYS A 60 -18.60 15.54 65.33
C CYS A 60 -19.35 14.50 64.49
N CYS A 61 -20.19 14.95 63.55
CA CYS A 61 -20.80 14.05 62.56
C CYS A 61 -21.34 14.82 61.34
N ARG A 62 -20.50 15.11 60.34
CA ARG A 62 -20.96 15.53 58.99
C ARG A 62 -19.98 15.41 57.81
N ILE A 63 -18.77 14.87 58.00
CA ILE A 63 -17.73 14.80 56.95
C ILE A 63 -17.66 13.43 56.24
N SER A 64 -18.33 12.40 56.75
CA SER A 64 -18.19 11.02 56.23
C SER A 64 -18.97 10.69 54.94
N TYR A 65 -19.97 11.49 54.55
CA TYR A 65 -20.86 11.11 53.43
C TYR A 65 -20.34 11.45 52.02
N MET A 66 -19.51 12.49 51.85
CA MET A 66 -19.04 12.88 50.49
C MET A 66 -17.88 12.00 49.97
N CYS A 67 -17.06 11.43 50.84
CA CYS A 67 -15.96 10.55 50.41
C CYS A 67 -16.42 9.18 49.89
N VAL A 68 -17.59 8.68 50.32
CA VAL A 68 -18.10 7.37 49.90
C VAL A 68 -18.63 7.43 48.47
N LEU A 69 -19.35 8.49 48.10
CA LEU A 69 -19.87 8.71 46.74
C LEU A 69 -18.75 8.82 45.69
N SER A 70 -17.65 9.50 46.02
CA SER A 70 -16.48 9.62 45.13
C SER A 70 -15.88 8.25 44.78
N ARG A 71 -15.57 7.41 45.79
CA ARG A 71 -14.96 6.10 45.55
C ARG A 71 -15.89 5.12 44.84
N SER A 72 -17.19 5.17 45.13
CA SER A 72 -18.20 4.34 44.45
C SER A 72 -18.32 4.69 42.96
N CYS A 73 -18.31 5.97 42.59
CA CYS A 73 -18.33 6.38 41.18
C CYS A 73 -17.09 5.92 40.40
N THR A 74 -15.88 6.04 40.97
CA THR A 74 -14.66 5.57 40.30
C THR A 74 -14.68 4.06 40.08
N LEU A 75 -15.14 3.28 41.07
CA LEU A 75 -15.23 1.82 40.96
C LEU A 75 -16.25 1.38 39.88
N LEU A 76 -17.39 2.06 39.80
CA LEU A 76 -18.40 1.79 38.76
C LEU A 76 -17.88 2.14 37.36
N PHE A 77 -17.13 3.23 37.22
CA PHE A 77 -16.48 3.59 35.95
C PHE A 77 -15.42 2.57 35.53
N THR A 78 -14.58 2.09 36.45
CA THR A 78 -13.56 1.08 36.11
C THR A 78 -14.18 -0.28 35.79
N LEU A 79 -15.23 -0.71 36.51
CA LEU A 79 -15.98 -1.92 36.11
C LEU A 79 -16.66 -1.73 34.74
N GLY A 80 -17.28 -0.58 34.46
CA GLY A 80 -17.89 -0.30 33.17
C GLY A 80 -16.89 -0.37 32.01
N LEU A 81 -15.71 0.21 32.18
CA LEU A 81 -14.62 0.13 31.20
C LEU A 81 -14.10 -1.30 31.02
N LEU A 82 -13.93 -2.07 32.09
CA LEU A 82 -13.51 -3.47 32.01
C LEU A 82 -14.57 -4.37 31.34
N VAL A 83 -15.85 -4.13 31.59
CA VAL A 83 -16.96 -4.85 30.91
C VAL A 83 -17.01 -4.48 29.43
N MET A 84 -16.80 -3.21 29.07
CA MET A 84 -16.67 -2.78 27.66
C MET A 84 -15.49 -3.46 26.98
N ILE A 85 -14.29 -3.45 27.58
CA ILE A 85 -13.09 -4.12 27.03
C ILE A 85 -13.32 -5.62 26.90
N ALA A 86 -13.91 -6.28 27.90
CA ALA A 86 -14.28 -7.69 27.82
C ALA A 86 -15.29 -7.96 26.70
N TRP A 87 -16.29 -7.09 26.50
CA TRP A 87 -17.22 -7.17 25.38
C TRP A 87 -16.54 -7.00 24.02
N PHE A 88 -15.60 -6.06 23.89
CA PHE A 88 -14.82 -5.90 22.65
C PHE A 88 -13.95 -7.12 22.36
N ILE A 89 -13.30 -7.70 23.38
CA ILE A 89 -12.50 -8.93 23.24
C ILE A 89 -13.40 -10.12 22.87
N ILE A 90 -14.53 -10.31 23.56
CA ILE A 90 -15.49 -11.38 23.27
C ILE A 90 -16.08 -11.22 21.88
N LEU A 91 -16.44 -10.00 21.46
CA LEU A 91 -16.91 -9.70 20.12
C LEU A 91 -15.84 -9.98 19.07
N HIS A 92 -14.57 -9.61 19.31
CA HIS A 92 -13.45 -9.96 18.42
C HIS A 92 -13.24 -11.48 18.30
N LEU A 93 -13.37 -12.22 19.41
CA LEU A 93 -13.24 -13.68 19.42
C LEU A 93 -14.42 -14.35 18.72
N ILE A 94 -15.65 -13.87 18.91
CA ILE A 94 -16.85 -14.35 18.20
C ILE A 94 -16.76 -14.04 16.70
N ILE A 95 -16.25 -12.85 16.33
CA ILE A 95 -15.97 -12.51 14.93
C ILE A 95 -14.92 -13.47 14.36
N ARG A 96 -13.75 -13.65 14.98
CA ARG A 96 -12.70 -14.59 14.53
C ARG A 96 -13.17 -16.06 14.47
N GLN A 97 -14.12 -16.48 15.33
CA GLN A 97 -14.69 -17.83 15.33
C GLN A 97 -15.88 -18.00 14.39
N SER A 98 -16.39 -16.92 13.79
CA SER A 98 -17.45 -17.01 12.79
C SER A 98 -16.92 -17.71 11.53
N PRO A 99 -17.59 -18.76 11.02
CA PRO A 99 -17.20 -19.40 9.76
C PRO A 99 -17.24 -18.43 8.56
N ASN A 100 -17.88 -17.27 8.72
CA ASN A 100 -17.95 -16.22 7.71
C ASN A 100 -16.83 -15.16 7.82
N TYR A 101 -15.96 -15.19 8.84
CA TYR A 101 -14.79 -14.30 8.90
C TYR A 101 -13.83 -14.56 7.74
N ASN A 102 -13.68 -15.84 7.36
CA ASN A 102 -12.92 -16.27 6.19
C ASN A 102 -13.67 -16.12 4.85
N LEU A 103 -14.89 -15.54 4.84
CA LEU A 103 -15.62 -15.21 3.60
C LEU A 103 -15.42 -13.76 3.16
N VAL A 104 -14.84 -12.91 4.00
CA VAL A 104 -14.25 -11.65 3.56
C VAL A 104 -12.84 -11.97 3.05
N SER A 105 -12.59 -11.70 1.77
CA SER A 105 -11.28 -11.79 1.11
C SER A 105 -10.50 -13.09 1.34
N ASP A 106 -11.01 -14.23 0.83
CA ASP A 106 -10.11 -15.26 0.32
C ASP A 106 -9.71 -14.87 -1.12
N PRO A 107 -8.49 -14.33 -1.36
CA PRO A 107 -8.06 -13.93 -2.69
C PRO A 107 -7.89 -15.11 -3.66
N GLU A 108 -7.84 -16.35 -3.14
CA GLU A 108 -7.74 -17.61 -3.87
C GLU A 108 -9.13 -18.19 -4.19
N ALA A 109 -10.17 -17.83 -3.41
CA ALA A 109 -11.56 -18.21 -3.66
C ALA A 109 -12.17 -17.52 -4.89
N ILE A 110 -11.63 -16.36 -5.30
CA ILE A 110 -11.78 -15.87 -6.67
C ILE A 110 -10.87 -16.72 -7.59
N LYS A 111 -11.21 -18.01 -7.69
CA LYS A 111 -10.81 -18.82 -8.84
C LYS A 111 -11.27 -18.06 -10.07
N GLY A 112 -10.31 -17.73 -10.94
CA GLY A 112 -10.60 -17.15 -12.24
C GLY A 112 -11.45 -18.13 -13.05
N ASN A 113 -12.77 -18.06 -12.93
CA ASN A 113 -13.74 -18.68 -13.85
C ASN A 113 -13.77 -17.93 -15.21
N ASN A 114 -12.60 -17.41 -15.59
CA ASN A 114 -12.29 -16.72 -16.80
C ASN A 114 -11.61 -17.71 -17.74
N ALA A 115 -12.33 -18.13 -18.78
CA ALA A 115 -11.72 -18.72 -19.97
C ALA A 115 -10.88 -17.69 -20.78
N THR A 116 -10.28 -16.71 -20.11
CA THR A 116 -9.66 -15.49 -20.68
C THR A 116 -8.46 -14.96 -19.90
N THR A 117 -8.24 -15.34 -18.63
CA THR A 117 -6.91 -15.15 -18.02
C THR A 117 -5.98 -16.18 -18.66
N GLN A 118 -4.97 -15.72 -19.40
CA GLN A 118 -3.99 -16.58 -20.10
C GLN A 118 -3.25 -17.56 -19.14
N TYR A 119 -3.32 -17.28 -17.84
CA TYR A 119 -2.65 -18.02 -16.77
C TYR A 119 -3.69 -18.59 -15.82
N ASN A 120 -3.67 -19.92 -15.62
CA ASN A 120 -4.49 -20.65 -14.65
C ASN A 120 -3.86 -20.64 -13.23
N TRP A 121 -3.01 -19.66 -12.95
CA TRP A 121 -2.18 -19.56 -11.75
C TRP A 121 -2.64 -18.37 -10.90
N PRO A 122 -2.77 -18.50 -9.57
CA PRO A 122 -3.29 -17.43 -8.72
C PRO A 122 -2.34 -16.22 -8.70
N VAL A 123 -2.88 -15.02 -8.96
CA VAL A 123 -2.12 -13.76 -8.88
C VAL A 123 -1.71 -13.46 -7.45
N PHE A 124 -2.59 -13.69 -6.49
CA PHE A 124 -2.34 -13.49 -5.06
C PHE A 124 -2.45 -14.83 -4.31
N VAL A 125 -1.57 -15.06 -3.34
CA VAL A 125 -1.59 -16.24 -2.46
C VAL A 125 -1.45 -15.80 -1.01
N THR A 126 -2.10 -16.50 -0.10
CA THR A 126 -2.01 -16.25 1.35
C THR A 126 -0.71 -16.79 1.96
N ALA A 127 -0.34 -16.33 3.17
CA ALA A 127 0.81 -16.86 3.91
C ALA A 127 0.69 -18.38 4.17
N ARG A 128 -0.52 -18.85 4.52
CA ARG A 128 -0.86 -20.28 4.63
C ARG A 128 -0.60 -21.01 3.30
N LYS A 129 -1.06 -20.47 2.17
CA LYS A 129 -0.87 -21.10 0.87
C LYS A 129 0.60 -21.15 0.44
N LEU A 130 1.39 -20.13 0.75
CA LEU A 130 2.84 -20.17 0.54
C LEU A 130 3.47 -21.34 1.30
N ILE A 131 3.12 -21.57 2.57
CA ILE A 131 3.60 -22.72 3.34
C ILE A 131 3.16 -24.05 2.70
N GLU A 132 1.87 -24.18 2.35
CA GLU A 132 1.36 -25.36 1.62
C GLU A 132 2.15 -25.63 0.32
N MET A 133 2.51 -24.59 -0.44
CA MET A 133 3.31 -24.71 -1.67
C MET A 133 4.77 -25.09 -1.39
N GLN A 134 5.34 -24.72 -0.24
CA GLN A 134 6.71 -25.09 0.12
C GLN A 134 6.82 -26.56 0.54
N GLU A 135 5.74 -27.15 1.04
CA GLU A 135 5.67 -28.54 1.50
C GLU A 135 5.06 -29.50 0.45
N ALA A 136 4.52 -28.98 -0.66
CA ALA A 136 3.86 -29.77 -1.70
C ALA A 136 4.84 -30.61 -2.54
N GLU A 137 4.56 -31.91 -2.67
CA GLU A 137 5.29 -32.84 -3.55
C GLU A 137 5.25 -32.44 -5.05
N GLU A 138 4.24 -31.65 -5.46
CA GLU A 138 4.12 -31.07 -6.80
C GLU A 138 5.30 -30.14 -7.14
N PHE A 139 5.92 -29.53 -6.14
CA PHE A 139 7.04 -28.59 -6.31
C PHE A 139 8.33 -29.18 -5.71
N PRO A 140 8.96 -30.18 -6.36
CA PRO A 140 10.13 -30.88 -5.83
C PRO A 140 11.40 -30.02 -5.70
N LEU A 141 11.37 -28.77 -6.19
CA LEU A 141 12.41 -27.75 -6.02
C LEU A 141 12.04 -26.68 -4.95
N GLY A 142 10.88 -26.84 -4.30
CA GLY A 142 10.25 -25.86 -3.41
C GLY A 142 9.68 -24.66 -4.18
N VAL A 143 9.59 -23.52 -3.49
CA VAL A 143 9.13 -22.23 -4.03
C VAL A 143 10.27 -21.22 -3.99
N THR A 144 10.43 -20.42 -5.04
CA THR A 144 11.29 -19.24 -5.00
C THR A 144 10.55 -18.12 -4.27
N VAL A 145 11.06 -17.62 -3.15
CA VAL A 145 10.48 -16.44 -2.50
C VAL A 145 11.34 -15.22 -2.80
N LEU A 146 10.73 -14.16 -3.33
CA LEU A 146 11.41 -12.90 -3.67
C LEU A 146 10.93 -11.75 -2.78
N ASP A 147 11.87 -11.11 -2.09
CA ASP A 147 11.64 -9.92 -1.27
C ASP A 147 11.88 -8.66 -2.11
N ALA A 148 10.79 -8.03 -2.55
CA ALA A 148 10.79 -6.84 -3.39
C ALA A 148 10.81 -5.52 -2.59
N ARG A 149 10.79 -5.57 -1.24
CA ARG A 149 10.84 -4.38 -0.39
C ARG A 149 12.05 -3.51 -0.73
N PRO A 150 11.96 -2.17 -0.62
CA PRO A 150 13.08 -1.29 -0.94
C PRO A 150 14.29 -1.55 -0.03
N LYS A 151 15.48 -1.15 -0.49
CA LYS A 151 16.72 -1.21 0.30
C LYS A 151 16.50 -0.42 1.61
N PRO A 152 16.82 -1.00 2.79
CA PRO A 152 16.70 -0.28 4.05
C PRO A 152 17.49 1.04 4.01
N ASN A 153 16.86 2.13 4.40
CA ASN A 153 17.48 3.44 4.59
C ASN A 153 17.01 4.06 5.93
N ALA A 154 17.58 5.20 6.32
CA ALA A 154 17.32 5.82 7.62
C ALA A 154 15.85 6.23 7.86
N PHE A 155 15.03 6.33 6.80
CA PHE A 155 13.64 6.78 6.86
C PHE A 155 12.62 5.68 6.56
N THR A 156 13.05 4.52 6.05
CA THR A 156 12.15 3.38 5.84
C THR A 156 11.76 2.76 7.18
N ARG A 157 10.52 2.97 7.60
CA ARG A 157 9.88 2.26 8.73
C ARG A 157 9.64 0.76 8.45
N PHE A 158 9.87 0.30 7.21
CA PHE A 158 9.95 -1.11 6.87
C PHE A 158 11.01 -1.75 7.76
N GLY A 159 10.58 -2.67 8.64
CA GLY A 159 11.34 -3.07 9.82
C GLY A 159 12.79 -3.53 9.53
N PRO A 160 13.67 -3.48 10.55
CA PRO A 160 15.05 -3.92 10.42
C PRO A 160 15.13 -5.33 9.83
N ALA A 161 16.25 -5.65 9.18
CA ALA A 161 16.44 -6.80 8.29
C ALA A 161 16.17 -8.21 8.88
N GLY A 162 15.73 -8.33 10.14
CA GLY A 162 15.37 -9.57 10.83
C GLY A 162 13.95 -10.09 10.59
N THR A 163 13.02 -9.34 9.97
CA THR A 163 11.72 -9.88 9.51
C THR A 163 11.67 -9.95 8.00
N SER A 164 12.21 -11.04 7.46
CA SER A 164 12.07 -11.44 6.06
C SER A 164 11.43 -12.82 6.05
N VAL A 165 10.66 -13.17 5.01
CA VAL A 165 10.31 -14.57 4.75
C VAL A 165 11.63 -15.34 4.66
N HIS A 166 11.80 -16.40 5.45
CA HIS A 166 13.09 -17.09 5.53
C HIS A 166 13.47 -17.68 4.16
N GLY A 167 14.76 -17.79 3.86
CA GLY A 167 15.23 -18.22 2.53
C GLY A 167 14.85 -17.33 1.34
N SER A 168 14.18 -16.18 1.54
CA SER A 168 13.83 -15.28 0.43
C SER A 168 15.04 -14.53 -0.13
N ALA A 169 15.09 -14.41 -1.46
CA ALA A 169 16.12 -13.65 -2.17
C ALA A 169 15.67 -12.20 -2.40
N ARG A 170 16.57 -11.24 -2.22
CA ARG A 170 16.27 -9.81 -2.42
C ARG A 170 16.12 -9.49 -3.91
N ALA A 171 15.00 -8.88 -4.29
CA ALA A 171 14.62 -8.58 -5.66
C ALA A 171 14.19 -7.11 -5.80
N TYR A 172 15.12 -6.18 -5.58
CA TYR A 172 14.81 -4.75 -5.71
C TYR A 172 14.45 -4.42 -7.17
N TRP A 173 13.31 -3.76 -7.40
CA TRP A 173 12.85 -3.43 -8.76
C TRP A 173 13.90 -2.66 -9.59
N THR A 174 14.72 -1.84 -8.92
CA THR A 174 15.83 -1.08 -9.52
C THR A 174 16.97 -1.95 -10.04
N ASP A 175 17.14 -3.17 -9.52
CA ASP A 175 18.12 -4.12 -10.06
C ASP A 175 17.72 -4.57 -11.48
N PHE A 176 16.42 -4.52 -11.81
CA PHE A 176 15.83 -4.94 -13.09
C PHE A 176 15.48 -3.79 -14.04
N ALA A 177 15.67 -2.53 -13.61
CA ALA A 177 15.42 -1.34 -14.42
C ALA A 177 16.72 -0.73 -14.98
N ALA A 178 16.63 -0.18 -16.18
CA ALA A 178 17.57 0.76 -16.75
C ALA A 178 17.18 2.20 -16.33
N ASN A 179 17.80 3.20 -16.95
CA ASN A 179 17.48 4.61 -16.72
C ASN A 179 16.00 4.90 -17.01
N GLY A 180 15.37 5.75 -16.19
CA GLY A 180 13.97 6.15 -16.38
C GLY A 180 12.92 5.10 -16.06
N GLY A 181 13.27 3.99 -15.40
CA GLY A 181 12.31 2.94 -15.03
C GLY A 181 12.00 1.92 -16.13
N ILE A 182 12.58 2.09 -17.33
CA ILE A 182 12.48 1.16 -18.45
C ILE A 182 13.15 -0.17 -18.09
N LEU A 183 12.66 -1.30 -18.60
CA LEU A 183 13.29 -2.61 -18.42
C LEU A 183 14.71 -2.70 -19.00
N LYS A 184 15.55 -3.51 -18.35
CA LYS A 184 16.78 -4.08 -18.94
C LYS A 184 16.43 -5.09 -20.05
N SER A 185 17.42 -5.53 -20.82
CA SER A 185 17.18 -6.56 -21.86
C SER A 185 16.74 -7.89 -21.24
N ASP A 186 16.00 -8.70 -22.00
CA ASP A 186 15.46 -9.96 -21.52
C ASP A 186 16.55 -10.91 -20.98
N GLU A 187 17.72 -10.95 -21.63
CA GLU A 187 18.86 -11.75 -21.19
C GLU A 187 19.42 -11.26 -19.85
N GLN A 188 19.48 -9.94 -19.64
CA GLN A 188 19.90 -9.35 -18.37
C GLN A 188 18.88 -9.65 -17.27
N LEU A 189 17.58 -9.53 -17.56
CA LEU A 189 16.52 -9.83 -16.62
C LEU A 189 16.51 -11.32 -16.22
N VAL A 190 16.56 -12.23 -17.20
CA VAL A 190 16.71 -13.68 -16.97
C VAL A 190 17.91 -13.96 -16.08
N THR A 191 19.09 -13.41 -16.40
CA THR A 191 20.31 -13.61 -15.61
C THR A 191 20.14 -13.15 -14.16
N LEU A 192 19.51 -11.99 -13.94
CA LEU A 192 19.24 -11.44 -12.61
C LEU A 192 18.21 -12.27 -11.83
N PHE A 193 17.21 -12.85 -12.50
CA PHE A 193 16.23 -13.74 -11.88
C PHE A 193 16.83 -15.12 -11.55
N GLU A 194 17.63 -15.72 -12.45
CA GLU A 194 18.36 -16.98 -12.20
C GLU A 194 19.31 -16.84 -11.00
N GLN A 195 20.01 -15.70 -10.86
CA GLN A 195 20.83 -15.37 -9.68
C GLN A 195 20.05 -15.30 -8.35
N ARG A 196 18.73 -15.12 -8.41
CA ARG A 196 17.82 -15.11 -7.24
C ARG A 196 17.07 -16.44 -7.08
N GLY A 197 17.48 -17.47 -7.82
CA GLY A 197 16.92 -18.81 -7.77
C GLY A 197 15.61 -18.99 -8.54
N VAL A 198 15.24 -18.06 -9.42
CA VAL A 198 14.12 -18.29 -10.35
C VAL A 198 14.56 -19.33 -11.38
N SER A 199 13.74 -20.35 -11.59
CA SER A 199 13.97 -21.39 -12.59
C SER A 199 12.63 -21.79 -13.22
N PRO A 200 12.60 -22.33 -14.45
CA PRO A 200 11.36 -22.53 -15.19
C PRO A 200 10.44 -23.60 -14.58
N GLY A 201 10.98 -24.56 -13.81
CA GLY A 201 10.20 -25.58 -13.13
C GLY A 201 9.70 -25.17 -11.74
N ARG A 202 10.05 -23.97 -11.25
CA ARG A 202 9.85 -23.57 -9.86
C ARG A 202 8.89 -22.39 -9.72
N PRO A 203 7.80 -22.50 -8.94
CA PRO A 203 6.93 -21.37 -8.63
C PRO A 203 7.70 -20.21 -7.97
N VAL A 204 7.22 -18.99 -8.18
CA VAL A 204 7.77 -17.78 -7.57
C VAL A 204 6.67 -17.07 -6.77
N VAL A 205 6.95 -16.74 -5.51
CA VAL A 205 6.09 -15.88 -4.70
C VAL A 205 6.87 -14.61 -4.34
N VAL A 206 6.36 -13.47 -4.77
CA VAL A 206 6.95 -12.15 -4.54
C VAL A 206 6.22 -11.49 -3.36
N TYR A 207 6.94 -10.85 -2.45
CA TYR A 207 6.33 -10.03 -1.39
C TYR A 207 7.01 -8.68 -1.27
N GLY A 208 6.25 -7.68 -0.81
CA GLY A 208 6.72 -6.33 -0.59
C GLY A 208 6.26 -5.77 0.74
N ALA A 209 6.18 -4.44 0.79
CA ALA A 209 5.67 -3.70 1.94
C ALA A 209 4.18 -3.35 1.79
N TRP A 210 3.48 -3.91 0.79
CA TRP A 210 2.03 -3.82 0.67
C TRP A 210 1.52 -2.36 0.73
N THR A 211 0.52 -2.07 1.55
CA THR A 211 -0.03 -0.71 1.78
C THR A 211 0.99 0.33 2.21
N GLU A 212 2.06 -0.06 2.89
CA GLU A 212 3.13 0.83 3.35
C GLU A 212 4.18 1.10 2.26
N GLY A 213 4.26 0.24 1.23
CA GLY A 213 5.21 0.34 0.12
C GLY A 213 4.73 1.20 -1.06
N TRP A 214 5.33 0.95 -2.22
CA TRP A 214 5.01 1.55 -3.52
C TRP A 214 4.49 0.53 -4.55
N GLY A 215 4.21 -0.71 -4.12
CA GLY A 215 3.80 -1.81 -5.02
C GLY A 215 4.98 -2.45 -5.76
N GLU A 216 6.18 -2.42 -5.18
CA GLU A 216 7.40 -3.01 -5.74
C GLU A 216 7.25 -4.50 -6.06
N GLU A 217 6.46 -5.23 -5.27
CA GLU A 217 6.10 -6.63 -5.50
C GLU A 217 5.32 -6.82 -6.80
N GLY A 218 4.44 -5.88 -7.15
CA GLY A 218 3.72 -5.86 -8.42
C GLY A 218 4.66 -5.66 -9.61
N ARG A 219 5.71 -4.84 -9.44
CA ARG A 219 6.73 -4.63 -10.48
C ARG A 219 7.54 -5.89 -10.77
N VAL A 220 7.95 -6.60 -9.73
CA VAL A 220 8.71 -7.86 -9.87
C VAL A 220 7.82 -9.01 -10.39
N TYR A 221 6.57 -9.09 -9.93
CA TYR A 221 5.54 -9.99 -10.48
C TYR A 221 5.35 -9.76 -11.99
N TRP A 222 5.10 -8.52 -12.41
CA TRP A 222 4.91 -8.15 -13.81
C TRP A 222 6.14 -8.46 -14.66
N GLN A 223 7.35 -8.24 -14.14
CA GLN A 223 8.61 -8.58 -14.84
C GLN A 223 8.74 -10.08 -15.12
N LEU A 224 8.38 -10.93 -14.16
CA LEU A 224 8.39 -12.39 -14.34
C LEU A 224 7.31 -12.85 -15.33
N ALA A 225 6.09 -12.34 -15.20
CA ALA A 225 5.00 -12.61 -16.13
C ALA A 225 5.32 -12.15 -17.57
N TYR A 226 5.93 -10.98 -17.72
CA TYR A 226 6.42 -10.46 -19.00
C TYR A 226 7.43 -11.42 -19.65
N LEU A 227 8.41 -11.92 -18.89
CA LEU A 227 9.39 -12.90 -19.40
C LEU A 227 8.80 -14.30 -19.67
N GLY A 228 7.50 -14.50 -19.45
CA GLY A 228 6.81 -15.77 -19.65
C GLY A 228 6.95 -16.76 -18.50
N HIS A 229 7.38 -16.32 -17.31
CA HIS A 229 7.31 -17.14 -16.09
C HIS A 229 5.89 -17.08 -15.52
N VAL A 230 5.08 -18.09 -15.87
CA VAL A 230 3.63 -18.09 -15.63
C VAL A 230 3.23 -18.50 -14.20
N ASN A 231 4.11 -19.22 -13.49
CA ASN A 231 3.87 -19.68 -12.13
C ASN A 231 4.42 -18.67 -11.12
N VAL A 232 3.94 -17.43 -11.20
CA VAL A 232 4.31 -16.32 -10.31
C VAL A 232 3.08 -15.79 -9.58
N SER A 233 3.22 -15.51 -8.27
CA SER A 233 2.20 -14.92 -7.42
C SER A 233 2.78 -13.81 -6.54
N ILE A 234 1.90 -12.97 -5.99
CA ILE A 234 2.20 -12.00 -4.94
C ILE A 234 1.66 -12.53 -3.61
N LEU A 235 2.45 -12.42 -2.53
CA LEU A 235 2.00 -12.72 -1.18
C LEU A 235 1.01 -11.65 -0.72
N TYR A 236 -0.25 -12.04 -0.54
CA TYR A 236 -1.33 -11.15 -0.12
C TYR A 236 -1.06 -10.62 1.30
N GLY A 237 -1.14 -9.29 1.48
CA GLY A 237 -0.75 -8.62 2.73
C GLY A 237 0.77 -8.46 2.94
N GLY A 238 1.58 -8.91 1.97
CA GLY A 238 3.03 -8.78 1.97
C GLY A 238 3.70 -9.33 3.24
N ILE A 239 4.75 -8.64 3.70
CA ILE A 239 5.47 -9.04 4.93
C ILE A 239 4.62 -8.93 6.21
N TYR A 240 3.55 -8.12 6.22
CA TYR A 240 2.72 -7.91 7.41
C TYR A 240 1.86 -9.15 7.69
N ALA A 241 1.15 -9.66 6.69
CA ALA A 241 0.38 -10.90 6.79
C ALA A 241 1.28 -12.11 7.09
N TRP A 242 2.50 -12.15 6.55
CA TRP A 242 3.48 -13.17 6.89
C TRP A 242 3.85 -13.16 8.39
N ASN A 243 4.23 -11.99 8.92
CA ASN A 243 4.62 -11.84 10.31
C ASN A 243 3.47 -12.10 11.28
N GLU A 244 2.24 -11.71 10.93
CA GLU A 244 1.04 -12.05 11.70
C GLU A 244 0.81 -13.57 11.70
N HIS A 245 0.87 -14.22 10.54
CA HIS A 245 0.73 -15.67 10.45
C HIS A 245 1.76 -16.40 11.32
N CYS A 246 3.05 -16.04 11.21
CA CYS A 246 4.12 -16.55 12.06
C CYS A 246 3.84 -16.37 13.56
N ARG A 247 3.40 -15.18 13.98
CA ARG A 247 3.10 -14.86 15.39
C ARG A 247 1.97 -15.72 15.91
N ASP A 248 0.88 -15.82 15.16
CA ASP A 248 -0.32 -16.56 15.56
C ASP A 248 -0.07 -18.09 15.59
N HIS A 249 0.99 -18.58 14.93
CA HIS A 249 1.49 -19.97 15.00
C HIS A 249 2.72 -20.14 15.91
N GLY A 250 2.93 -19.24 16.88
CA GLY A 250 3.96 -19.40 17.92
C GLY A 250 5.41 -19.27 17.44
N GLY A 251 5.62 -18.67 16.26
CA GLY A 251 6.93 -18.56 15.60
C GLY A 251 7.20 -19.67 14.59
N ASP A 252 6.31 -20.66 14.44
CA ASP A 252 6.40 -21.65 13.35
C ASP A 252 5.91 -21.01 12.05
N CYS A 253 6.87 -20.50 11.28
CA CYS A 253 6.64 -19.91 9.96
C CYS A 253 6.67 -20.94 8.82
N GLY A 254 6.58 -22.25 9.12
CA GLY A 254 6.79 -23.33 8.16
C GLY A 254 8.25 -23.73 8.00
N ARG A 255 8.49 -24.95 7.52
CA ARG A 255 9.85 -25.49 7.31
C ARG A 255 10.44 -25.06 5.99
N PHE A 256 11.25 -24.02 6.04
CA PHE A 256 12.18 -23.72 4.97
C PHE A 256 13.31 -24.74 4.96
N ALA A 257 13.52 -25.41 3.83
CA ALA A 257 14.79 -26.07 3.56
C ALA A 257 15.91 -25.03 3.74
N SER A 258 16.91 -25.32 4.57
CA SER A 258 18.03 -24.40 4.74
C SER A 258 18.77 -24.30 3.40
N SER A 259 19.24 -23.10 3.03
CA SER A 259 20.17 -22.97 1.91
C SER A 259 21.51 -23.68 2.16
N THR A 260 21.73 -24.19 3.38
CA THR A 260 22.84 -25.06 3.78
C THR A 260 22.54 -26.55 3.71
N ASP A 261 21.33 -26.98 3.33
CA ASP A 261 21.08 -28.38 3.00
C ASP A 261 21.72 -28.68 1.63
N GLU A 262 22.99 -29.09 1.66
CA GLU A 262 23.74 -29.57 0.48
C GLU A 262 23.05 -30.75 -0.23
N LYS A 263 22.03 -31.35 0.41
CA LYS A 263 21.20 -32.45 -0.07
C LYS A 263 20.13 -32.03 -1.07
N LYS A 264 20.57 -31.43 -2.18
CA LYS A 264 20.16 -31.72 -3.57
C LYS A 264 20.40 -30.51 -4.48
N LYS A 265 21.54 -30.52 -5.18
CA LYS A 265 21.58 -30.04 -6.57
C LYS A 265 20.76 -31.00 -7.44
N ILE A 266 19.43 -31.00 -7.30
CA ILE A 266 18.57 -31.45 -8.40
C ILE A 266 18.84 -30.47 -9.54
N ALA A 267 19.33 -30.96 -10.68
CA ALA A 267 19.28 -30.19 -11.91
C ALA A 267 17.80 -29.96 -12.24
N ASP A 268 17.36 -28.71 -12.39
CA ASP A 268 15.96 -28.41 -12.70
C ASP A 268 15.55 -29.19 -13.97
N PRO A 269 14.59 -30.13 -13.90
CA PRO A 269 14.17 -30.91 -15.06
C PRO A 269 13.55 -30.05 -16.16
N ALA A 270 13.09 -28.84 -15.86
CA ALA A 270 12.62 -27.86 -16.84
C ALA A 270 13.76 -27.08 -17.53
N GLY A 271 15.01 -27.26 -17.11
CA GLY A 271 16.20 -26.70 -17.76
C GLY A 271 16.49 -25.23 -17.40
N LYS A 272 17.12 -24.50 -18.33
CA LYS A 272 17.47 -23.09 -18.15
C LYS A 272 16.24 -22.19 -18.26
N PHE A 273 16.15 -21.11 -17.48
CA PHE A 273 15.13 -20.10 -17.71
C PHE A 273 15.40 -19.38 -19.04
N VAL A 274 14.47 -19.50 -19.99
CA VAL A 274 14.54 -18.86 -21.31
C VAL A 274 13.37 -17.89 -21.41
N ALA A 275 13.68 -16.61 -21.63
CA ALA A 275 12.67 -15.57 -21.81
C ALA A 275 11.72 -15.92 -22.97
N LYS A 276 10.42 -15.76 -22.71
CA LYS A 276 9.35 -15.80 -23.70
C LYS A 276 8.52 -14.52 -23.54
N ALA A 277 9.11 -13.40 -23.94
CA ALA A 277 8.56 -12.07 -23.77
C ALA A 277 7.11 -11.96 -24.27
N ASN A 278 6.17 -11.81 -23.35
CA ASN A 278 4.77 -11.54 -23.67
C ASN A 278 4.58 -10.02 -23.85
N ASN A 279 4.84 -9.55 -25.07
CA ASN A 279 4.68 -8.15 -25.44
C ASN A 279 3.22 -7.62 -25.35
N THR A 280 2.23 -8.45 -25.03
CA THR A 280 0.88 -7.94 -24.67
C THR A 280 0.81 -7.38 -23.25
N LEU A 281 1.75 -7.73 -22.37
CA LEU A 281 1.78 -7.26 -20.97
C LEU A 281 2.57 -5.96 -20.81
N ARG A 282 3.34 -5.54 -21.83
CA ARG A 282 4.19 -4.35 -21.82
C ARG A 282 3.78 -3.40 -22.94
N VAL A 283 3.74 -2.11 -22.64
CA VAL A 283 3.41 -1.05 -23.61
C VAL A 283 4.61 -0.12 -23.74
N SER A 284 5.01 0.26 -24.95
CA SER A 284 6.07 1.27 -25.17
C SER A 284 5.50 2.69 -25.24
N PHE A 285 6.36 3.70 -25.23
CA PHE A 285 5.97 5.09 -25.48
C PHE A 285 5.12 5.25 -26.76
N ASN A 286 5.55 4.66 -27.87
CA ASN A 286 4.84 4.75 -29.16
C ASN A 286 3.46 4.09 -29.10
N ASP A 287 3.34 2.93 -28.43
CA ASP A 287 2.06 2.24 -28.27
C ASP A 287 1.10 3.07 -27.39
N VAL A 288 1.61 3.73 -26.35
CA VAL A 288 0.83 4.64 -25.50
C VAL A 288 0.33 5.86 -26.26
N VAL A 289 1.20 6.51 -27.06
CA VAL A 289 0.81 7.65 -27.90
C VAL A 289 -0.25 7.22 -28.92
N TRP A 290 -0.08 6.08 -29.58
CA TRP A 290 -1.07 5.54 -30.51
C TRP A 290 -2.41 5.21 -29.82
N LEU A 291 -2.39 4.60 -28.63
CA LEU A 291 -3.61 4.33 -27.84
C LEU A 291 -4.29 5.61 -27.34
N ASP A 292 -3.53 6.67 -27.04
CA ASP A 292 -4.08 7.98 -26.71
C ASP A 292 -4.79 8.60 -27.93
N GLU A 293 -4.12 8.66 -29.09
CA GLU A 293 -4.69 9.18 -30.33
C GLU A 293 -5.96 8.42 -30.74
N MET A 294 -5.94 7.09 -30.68
CA MET A 294 -7.06 6.24 -31.09
C MET A 294 -8.23 6.24 -30.09
N GLN A 295 -8.06 6.66 -28.84
CA GLN A 295 -9.18 6.84 -27.89
C GLN A 295 -10.21 7.88 -28.33
N SER A 296 -9.86 8.77 -29.27
CA SER A 296 -10.83 9.66 -29.91
C SER A 296 -11.83 8.94 -30.85
N ASN A 297 -11.50 7.72 -31.29
CA ASN A 297 -12.16 7.01 -32.40
C ASN A 297 -12.67 5.61 -32.00
N ASP A 298 -13.29 5.48 -30.82
CA ASP A 298 -13.91 4.25 -30.30
C ASP A 298 -12.95 3.06 -30.08
N THR A 299 -11.73 3.30 -29.59
CA THR A 299 -10.99 2.21 -28.94
C THR A 299 -11.55 1.91 -27.57
N ARG A 300 -11.80 0.62 -27.33
CA ARG A 300 -12.09 0.00 -26.02
C ARG A 300 -10.86 -0.05 -25.10
N ALA A 301 -10.00 0.97 -25.19
CA ALA A 301 -8.77 1.09 -24.45
C ALA A 301 -8.93 2.17 -23.36
N VAL A 302 -8.41 1.91 -22.17
CA VAL A 302 -8.30 2.89 -21.09
C VAL A 302 -6.85 2.97 -20.63
N ILE A 303 -6.29 4.17 -20.64
CA ILE A 303 -5.00 4.48 -20.03
C ILE A 303 -5.28 4.90 -18.58
N MET A 304 -4.63 4.29 -17.60
CA MET A 304 -4.88 4.48 -16.17
C MET A 304 -3.62 5.01 -15.48
N ASP A 305 -3.72 6.23 -14.94
CA ASP A 305 -2.67 6.86 -14.15
C ASP A 305 -2.77 6.42 -12.69
N ALA A 306 -1.78 5.66 -12.24
CA ALA A 306 -1.69 5.10 -10.90
C ALA A 306 -0.99 6.03 -9.89
N ARG A 307 -0.68 7.27 -10.28
CA ARG A 307 -0.16 8.34 -9.39
C ARG A 307 -1.26 8.94 -8.51
N ASN A 308 -0.90 9.82 -7.57
CA ASN A 308 -1.89 10.56 -6.78
C ASN A 308 -2.47 11.75 -7.57
N GLY A 309 -3.57 12.35 -7.06
CA GLY A 309 -4.25 13.48 -7.72
C GLY A 309 -3.31 14.66 -8.00
N ASN A 310 -2.52 15.10 -7.01
CA ASN A 310 -1.57 16.21 -7.20
C ASN A 310 -0.57 15.95 -8.34
N GLU A 311 -0.04 14.73 -8.45
CA GLU A 311 0.86 14.34 -9.53
C GLU A 311 0.15 14.35 -10.90
N TYR A 312 -1.09 13.88 -10.96
CA TYR A 312 -1.93 13.89 -12.15
C TYR A 312 -2.25 15.33 -12.60
N ASP A 313 -2.56 16.23 -11.66
CA ASP A 313 -2.93 17.63 -11.90
C ASP A 313 -1.76 18.54 -12.28
N GLY A 314 -0.51 18.14 -12.05
CA GLY A 314 0.65 18.95 -12.42
C GLY A 314 1.93 18.75 -11.60
N ALA A 315 1.83 18.22 -10.39
CA ALA A 315 2.97 18.17 -9.48
C ALA A 315 4.03 17.14 -9.92
N THR A 316 5.31 17.49 -9.75
CA THR A 316 6.45 16.64 -10.13
C THR A 316 7.32 16.19 -8.94
N PRO A 317 6.75 15.76 -7.79
CA PRO A 317 7.50 15.48 -6.56
C PRO A 317 8.55 14.37 -6.67
N TYR A 318 8.47 13.54 -7.73
CA TYR A 318 9.40 12.44 -8.00
C TYR A 318 10.25 12.69 -9.27
N GLY A 319 10.55 13.94 -9.60
CA GLY A 319 11.55 14.30 -10.61
C GLY A 319 11.11 14.15 -12.07
N SER A 320 9.80 14.16 -12.33
CA SER A 320 9.25 14.25 -13.70
C SER A 320 9.68 15.55 -14.37
N THR A 321 10.07 15.51 -15.66
CA THR A 321 10.57 16.71 -16.37
C THR A 321 9.49 17.75 -16.56
N TYR A 322 8.25 17.31 -16.83
CA TYR A 322 7.07 18.17 -16.95
C TYR A 322 5.92 17.63 -16.09
N GLY A 323 5.02 18.53 -15.70
CA GLY A 323 3.80 18.23 -14.97
C GLY A 323 2.65 17.79 -15.86
N GLY A 324 1.60 17.22 -15.24
CA GLY A 324 0.38 16.79 -15.89
C GLY A 324 0.28 15.26 -15.98
N HIS A 325 -0.57 14.78 -16.90
CA HIS A 325 -0.86 13.38 -17.17
C HIS A 325 -0.93 13.13 -18.68
N ILE A 326 -0.90 11.86 -19.09
CA ILE A 326 -1.14 11.47 -20.49
C ILE A 326 -2.56 11.91 -20.85
N PRO A 327 -2.80 12.57 -22.00
CA PRO A 327 -4.14 12.99 -22.38
C PRO A 327 -5.14 11.83 -22.30
N ARG A 328 -6.41 12.16 -21.99
CA ARG A 328 -7.52 11.18 -21.86
C ARG A 328 -7.30 10.06 -20.83
N ALA A 329 -6.19 10.03 -20.09
CA ALA A 329 -5.96 9.04 -19.05
C ALA A 329 -6.94 9.19 -17.89
N LEU A 330 -7.36 8.06 -17.35
CA LEU A 330 -8.14 7.92 -16.12
C LEU A 330 -7.23 8.10 -14.90
N SER A 331 -7.55 9.02 -13.99
CA SER A 331 -6.89 9.16 -12.69
C SER A 331 -7.36 8.06 -11.72
N PHE A 332 -6.58 6.99 -11.56
CA PHE A 332 -6.89 5.88 -10.66
C PHE A 332 -5.67 5.53 -9.79
N PRO A 333 -5.42 6.30 -8.71
CA PRO A 333 -4.28 6.08 -7.82
C PRO A 333 -4.20 4.63 -7.35
N TRP A 334 -3.01 4.00 -7.41
CA TRP A 334 -2.91 2.57 -7.15
C TRP A 334 -3.46 2.12 -5.79
N LYS A 335 -3.42 2.99 -4.76
CA LYS A 335 -3.99 2.69 -3.43
C LYS A 335 -5.53 2.60 -3.42
N SER A 336 -6.22 3.06 -4.45
CA SER A 336 -7.67 2.91 -4.64
C SER A 336 -8.12 1.48 -4.91
N VAL A 337 -7.20 0.51 -5.00
CA VAL A 337 -7.52 -0.93 -5.00
C VAL A 337 -7.73 -1.51 -3.61
N PHE A 338 -7.34 -0.81 -2.54
CA PHE A 338 -7.51 -1.28 -1.16
C PHE A 338 -8.83 -0.80 -0.58
N ASP A 339 -9.37 -1.55 0.38
CA ASP A 339 -10.54 -1.12 1.15
C ASP A 339 -10.25 0.16 1.95
N SER A 340 -11.23 1.06 2.00
CA SER A 340 -11.13 2.35 2.69
C SER A 340 -11.27 2.24 4.22
N ASP A 341 -11.49 1.04 4.75
CA ASP A 341 -11.60 0.75 6.18
C ASP A 341 -10.24 0.69 6.90
N GLY A 342 -9.14 0.72 6.14
CA GLY A 342 -7.77 0.64 6.68
C GLY A 342 -7.31 -0.77 7.02
N SER A 343 -8.08 -1.82 6.69
CA SER A 343 -7.69 -3.22 6.85
C SER A 343 -6.47 -3.63 6.02
N GLY A 344 -6.21 -2.90 4.93
CA GLY A 344 -5.20 -3.23 3.93
C GLY A 344 -5.58 -4.39 3.01
N ASN A 345 -6.84 -4.85 3.05
CA ASN A 345 -7.37 -5.78 2.07
C ASN A 345 -7.49 -5.13 0.69
N ILE A 346 -7.36 -5.94 -0.36
CA ILE A 346 -7.78 -5.53 -1.71
C ILE A 346 -9.30 -5.58 -1.74
N ALA A 347 -9.92 -4.46 -2.13
CA ALA A 347 -11.35 -4.30 -2.19
C ALA A 347 -11.98 -5.29 -3.19
N SER A 348 -13.29 -5.56 -3.05
CA SER A 348 -13.97 -6.47 -3.96
C SER A 348 -13.90 -6.00 -5.42
N PRO A 349 -13.93 -6.90 -6.41
CA PRO A 349 -13.96 -6.50 -7.82
C PRO A 349 -15.07 -5.51 -8.14
N GLU A 350 -16.25 -5.63 -7.51
CA GLU A 350 -17.38 -4.70 -7.65
C GLU A 350 -17.07 -3.31 -7.10
N ALA A 351 -16.38 -3.22 -5.95
CA ALA A 351 -15.96 -1.96 -5.36
C ALA A 351 -14.90 -1.27 -6.24
N ILE A 352 -13.90 -2.01 -6.70
CA ILE A 352 -12.85 -1.49 -7.60
C ILE A 352 -13.47 -1.04 -8.94
N TRP A 353 -14.38 -1.83 -9.53
CA TRP A 353 -15.13 -1.44 -10.73
C TRP A 353 -15.98 -0.17 -10.54
N THR A 354 -16.50 0.05 -9.33
CA THR A 354 -17.25 1.26 -8.98
C THR A 354 -16.30 2.45 -8.90
N ALA A 355 -15.18 2.31 -8.19
CA ALA A 355 -14.15 3.34 -8.11
C ALA A 355 -13.60 3.74 -9.49
N ILE A 356 -13.27 2.77 -10.36
CA ILE A 356 -12.81 3.00 -11.74
C ILE A 356 -13.81 3.85 -12.55
N ARG A 357 -15.13 3.58 -12.45
CA ARG A 357 -16.16 4.36 -13.17
C ARG A 357 -16.41 5.74 -12.58
N SER A 358 -16.15 5.93 -11.29
CA SER A 358 -16.31 7.21 -10.59
C SER A 358 -15.07 8.11 -10.68
N SER A 359 -13.95 7.60 -11.20
CA SER A 359 -12.68 8.32 -11.22
C SER A 359 -12.58 9.38 -12.34
N PRO A 360 -11.83 10.48 -12.13
CA PRO A 360 -11.66 11.54 -13.14
C PRO A 360 -11.05 11.01 -14.44
N GLY A 361 -11.64 11.37 -15.58
CA GLY A 361 -11.19 10.87 -16.89
C GLY A 361 -11.73 9.49 -17.28
N ALA A 362 -12.66 8.90 -16.53
CA ALA A 362 -13.23 7.59 -16.86
C ALA A 362 -14.01 7.65 -18.18
N PRO A 363 -13.65 6.87 -19.22
CA PRO A 363 -14.33 6.92 -20.50
C PRO A 363 -15.72 6.25 -20.40
N SER A 364 -16.71 6.80 -21.10
CA SER A 364 -18.09 6.31 -21.06
C SER A 364 -18.28 4.90 -21.67
N ASN A 365 -17.32 4.44 -22.49
CA ASN A 365 -17.29 3.11 -23.10
C ASN A 365 -16.44 2.09 -22.32
N LEU A 366 -16.16 2.33 -21.03
CA LEU A 366 -15.54 1.34 -20.13
C LEU A 366 -16.28 -0.02 -20.21
N PRO A 367 -15.56 -1.15 -20.03
CA PRO A 367 -16.18 -2.46 -20.03
C PRO A 367 -17.31 -2.62 -19.00
N PRO A 368 -18.32 -3.45 -19.29
CA PRO A 368 -19.31 -3.84 -18.30
C PRO A 368 -18.66 -4.67 -17.18
N THR A 369 -19.25 -4.65 -15.98
CA THR A 369 -18.82 -5.51 -14.86
C THR A 369 -18.96 -6.99 -15.22
N PHE A 370 -18.21 -7.86 -14.53
CA PHE A 370 -18.27 -9.31 -14.76
C PHE A 370 -19.68 -9.90 -14.64
N ALA A 371 -20.46 -9.43 -13.68
CA ALA A 371 -21.88 -9.80 -13.51
C ALA A 371 -22.74 -9.53 -14.77
N ASN A 372 -22.32 -8.58 -15.63
CA ASN A 372 -23.00 -8.17 -16.86
C ASN A 372 -22.22 -8.56 -18.14
N LEU A 373 -21.15 -9.36 -18.04
CA LEU A 373 -20.35 -9.79 -19.20
C LEU A 373 -21.05 -10.88 -20.02
N THR A 374 -21.71 -10.45 -21.10
CA THR A 374 -22.17 -11.33 -22.18
C THR A 374 -21.00 -12.07 -22.83
N GLN A 375 -21.26 -13.21 -23.47
CA GLN A 375 -20.20 -13.97 -24.15
C GLN A 375 -19.47 -13.14 -25.22
N ALA A 376 -20.19 -12.25 -25.92
CA ALA A 376 -19.60 -11.34 -26.91
C ALA A 376 -18.71 -10.24 -26.29
N ALA A 377 -19.04 -9.80 -25.06
CA ALA A 377 -18.19 -8.89 -24.30
C ALA A 377 -16.94 -9.58 -23.72
N ARG A 378 -16.98 -10.91 -23.50
CA ARG A 378 -15.79 -11.71 -23.09
C ARG A 378 -14.80 -11.94 -24.24
N THR A 379 -15.27 -12.01 -25.48
CA THR A 379 -14.42 -12.11 -26.69
C THR A 379 -13.99 -10.75 -27.24
N THR A 380 -14.52 -9.67 -26.66
CA THR A 380 -14.15 -8.29 -27.01
C THR A 380 -12.80 -7.95 -26.40
N ARG A 381 -11.91 -7.31 -27.17
CA ARG A 381 -10.63 -6.81 -26.66
C ARG A 381 -10.82 -5.43 -26.02
N TYR A 382 -11.16 -5.40 -24.73
CA TYR A 382 -10.85 -4.22 -23.91
C TYR A 382 -9.36 -4.21 -23.56
N ILE A 383 -8.73 -3.04 -23.49
CA ILE A 383 -7.32 -2.89 -23.15
C ILE A 383 -7.21 -1.95 -21.95
N ALA A 384 -6.60 -2.41 -20.86
CA ALA A 384 -6.17 -1.54 -19.76
C ALA A 384 -4.66 -1.33 -19.83
N VAL A 385 -4.21 -0.08 -19.91
CA VAL A 385 -2.79 0.28 -19.81
C VAL A 385 -2.57 1.07 -18.55
N SER A 386 -1.89 0.48 -17.57
CA SER A 386 -1.51 1.17 -16.34
C SER A 386 -0.14 1.85 -16.49
N TYR A 387 -0.01 3.06 -15.94
CA TYR A 387 1.27 3.78 -15.85
C TYR A 387 1.35 4.57 -14.53
N CYS A 388 2.55 4.97 -14.11
CA CYS A 388 2.72 5.89 -12.97
C CYS A 388 3.88 6.86 -13.24
N THR A 389 4.70 7.20 -12.24
CA THR A 389 5.96 7.95 -12.49
C THR A 389 6.98 7.13 -13.28
N GLY A 390 7.27 5.90 -12.86
CA GLY A 390 8.34 5.05 -13.42
C GLY A 390 7.96 3.55 -13.47
N GLY A 391 6.68 3.26 -13.70
CA GLY A 391 6.18 1.91 -13.96
C GLY A 391 6.14 0.95 -12.77
N VAL A 392 6.26 1.44 -11.52
CA VAL A 392 6.27 0.61 -10.29
C VAL A 392 4.86 0.43 -9.73
N ARG A 393 4.24 1.52 -9.24
CA ARG A 393 2.86 1.52 -8.69
C ARG A 393 1.84 0.95 -9.67
N SER A 394 2.00 1.26 -10.96
CA SER A 394 1.16 0.74 -12.03
C SER A 394 1.28 -0.77 -12.24
N ALA A 395 2.44 -1.37 -11.93
CA ALA A 395 2.59 -2.82 -12.03
C ALA A 395 1.86 -3.58 -10.91
N PHE A 396 1.65 -2.96 -9.75
CA PHE A 396 0.72 -3.48 -8.73
C PHE A 396 -0.73 -3.36 -9.20
N LEU A 397 -1.11 -2.21 -9.78
CA LEU A 397 -2.43 -2.04 -10.40
C LEU A 397 -2.67 -3.04 -11.54
N PHE A 398 -1.66 -3.33 -12.38
CA PHE A 398 -1.67 -4.41 -13.37
C PHE A 398 -1.97 -5.76 -12.73
N ALA A 399 -1.31 -6.11 -11.62
CA ALA A 399 -1.56 -7.37 -10.93
C ALA A 399 -3.01 -7.44 -10.41
N THR A 400 -3.51 -6.38 -9.76
CA THR A 400 -4.92 -6.32 -9.33
C THR A 400 -5.89 -6.41 -10.49
N LEU A 401 -5.67 -5.69 -11.60
CA LEU A 401 -6.50 -5.75 -12.80
C LEU A 401 -6.46 -7.13 -13.48
N THR A 402 -5.36 -7.88 -13.33
CA THR A 402 -5.20 -9.26 -13.82
C THR A 402 -5.90 -10.30 -12.92
N TRP A 403 -5.90 -10.06 -11.61
CA TRP A 403 -6.65 -10.85 -10.62
C TRP A 403 -8.17 -10.63 -10.75
N MET A 404 -8.57 -9.38 -10.94
CA MET A 404 -9.94 -9.04 -11.28
C MET A 404 -10.31 -9.61 -12.66
N PRO A 405 -11.60 -9.89 -12.89
CA PRO A 405 -12.08 -10.36 -14.19
C PRO A 405 -12.18 -9.23 -15.23
N TRP A 406 -11.03 -8.69 -15.66
CA TRP A 406 -10.96 -7.73 -16.76
C TRP A 406 -11.24 -8.42 -18.12
N PRO A 407 -12.19 -7.93 -18.94
CA PRO A 407 -12.56 -8.56 -20.20
C PRO A 407 -11.62 -8.20 -21.35
N GLY A 408 -10.35 -8.63 -21.27
CA GLY A 408 -9.40 -8.43 -22.36
C GLY A 408 -7.95 -8.42 -21.90
N ILE A 409 -7.17 -7.47 -22.41
CA ILE A 409 -5.73 -7.35 -22.15
C ILE A 409 -5.52 -6.32 -21.05
N VAL A 410 -4.65 -6.66 -20.09
CA VAL A 410 -4.08 -5.71 -19.11
C VAL A 410 -2.59 -5.60 -19.43
N SER A 411 -2.06 -4.38 -19.37
CA SER A 411 -0.67 -4.08 -19.71
C SER A 411 -0.10 -2.99 -18.79
N ASN A 412 1.22 -2.94 -18.63
CA ASN A 412 1.93 -1.91 -17.88
C ASN A 412 2.89 -1.16 -18.80
N TYR A 413 2.91 0.17 -18.70
CA TYR A 413 3.85 1.05 -19.38
C TYR A 413 5.04 1.36 -18.46
N ASP A 414 6.20 0.75 -18.74
CA ASP A 414 7.35 0.77 -17.83
C ASP A 414 8.10 2.11 -17.80
N GLY A 415 8.25 2.77 -18.95
CA GLY A 415 8.81 4.13 -19.03
C GLY A 415 7.92 5.18 -18.38
N SER A 416 6.59 4.98 -18.41
CA SER A 416 5.64 5.72 -17.58
C SER A 416 5.75 7.25 -17.78
N TRP A 417 5.37 8.06 -16.78
CA TRP A 417 5.41 9.53 -16.88
C TRP A 417 6.83 10.10 -16.99
N TRP A 418 7.86 9.45 -16.43
CA TRP A 418 9.27 9.85 -16.63
C TRP A 418 9.67 9.82 -18.10
N GLU A 419 9.32 8.76 -18.83
CA GLU A 419 9.57 8.69 -20.28
C GLU A 419 8.63 9.62 -21.05
N TYR A 420 7.32 9.56 -20.78
CA TYR A 420 6.32 10.30 -21.56
C TYR A 420 6.51 11.82 -21.45
N SER A 421 6.66 12.36 -20.23
CA SER A 421 6.87 13.80 -20.04
C SER A 421 8.14 14.28 -20.73
N LYS A 422 9.19 13.47 -20.79
CA LYS A 422 10.42 13.84 -21.50
C LYS A 422 10.25 13.80 -23.02
N GLN A 423 9.68 12.73 -23.58
CA GLN A 423 9.61 12.56 -25.03
C GLN A 423 8.55 13.46 -25.68
N SER A 424 7.31 13.49 -25.16
CA SER A 424 6.20 14.25 -25.75
C SER A 424 6.45 15.76 -25.82
N PHE A 425 7.23 16.32 -24.89
CA PHE A 425 7.55 17.75 -24.85
C PHE A 425 8.87 18.11 -25.55
N THR A 426 9.65 17.13 -26.03
CA THR A 426 10.88 17.36 -26.81
C THR A 426 10.74 16.98 -28.29
N GLY A 427 9.76 16.15 -28.65
CA GLY A 427 9.45 15.79 -30.04
C GLY A 427 8.53 16.77 -30.79
N GLY A 428 8.13 17.89 -30.16
CA GLY A 428 7.22 18.88 -30.73
C GLY A 428 7.88 20.09 -31.39
N SER A 429 9.14 19.96 -31.83
CA SER A 429 9.96 21.04 -32.44
C SER A 429 10.28 20.78 -33.91
#